data_AF-A0A9E1T6A9-F1
#
_entry.id   AF-A0A9E1T6A9-F1
#
_cell.length_a   1.000
_cell.length_b   1.000
_cell.length_c   1.000
_cell.angle_alpha   90.00
_cell.angle_beta   90.00
_cell.angle_gamma   90.00
#
_symmetry.space_group_name_H-M   'P 1'
#
loop_
_entity.id
_entity.type
_entity.pdbx_description
1 polymer ?
#
loop_
_entity_poly.entity_id
_entity_poly.type
_entity_poly.pdbx_seq_one_letter_code
_entity_poly.pdbx_strand_id
1 'polypeptide(L)' 'MKNALDTIKSWAWGFIDLMLIFIAVGVLASVVWNGDENFFTGMVGRLTALIGEFSNGGFVGLIALVIVLSLFSRRTA' A
#
# COMPACT_ATOMS: atom_id res chain seq x y z
N MET A 1 -27.13 -8.23 15.52
CA MET A 1 -26.02 -8.65 14.65
C MET A 1 -25.14 -7.50 14.12
N LYS A 2 -25.45 -6.22 14.37
CA LYS A 2 -24.55 -5.08 14.01
C LYS A 2 -23.21 -5.14 14.78
N ASN A 3 -23.28 -5.45 16.07
CA ASN A 3 -22.11 -5.48 16.98
C ASN A 3 -21.00 -6.44 16.54
N ALA A 4 -21.32 -7.65 16.08
CA ALA A 4 -20.30 -8.62 15.68
C ALA A 4 -19.55 -8.17 14.41
N LEU A 5 -20.26 -7.61 13.42
CA LEU A 5 -19.65 -7.07 12.21
C LEU A 5 -18.79 -5.84 12.51
N ASP A 6 -19.24 -4.98 13.42
CA ASP A 6 -18.49 -3.79 13.80
C ASP A 6 -17.21 -4.14 14.57
N THR A 7 -17.26 -5.15 15.46
CA THR A 7 -16.08 -5.70 16.13
C THR A 7 -15.07 -6.31 15.15
N ILE A 8 -15.54 -7.12 14.19
CA ILE A 8 -14.66 -7.73 13.18
C ILE A 8 -14.03 -6.66 12.30
N LYS A 9 -14.80 -5.64 11.87
CA LYS A 9 -14.26 -4.52 11.09
C LYS A 9 -13.21 -3.75 11.87
N SER A 10 -13.46 -3.44 13.14
CA SER A 10 -12.50 -2.74 13.99
C SER A 10 -11.19 -3.53 14.16
N TRP A 11 -11.28 -4.84 14.38
CA TRP A 11 -10.10 -5.70 14.43
C TRP A 11 -9.36 -5.74 13.09
N ALA A 12 -10.08 -5.86 11.97
CA ALA A 12 -9.49 -5.89 10.63
C ALA A 12 -8.75 -4.58 10.30
N TRP A 13 -9.31 -3.43 10.67
CA TRP A 13 -8.64 -2.15 10.53
C TRP A 13 -7.34 -2.09 11.35
N GLY A 14 -7.38 -2.51 12.62
CA GLY A 14 -6.16 -2.58 13.44
C GLY A 14 -5.09 -3.53 12.88
N PHE A 15 -5.51 -4.64 12.26
CA PHE A 15 -4.58 -5.55 11.57
C PHE A 15 -3.98 -4.92 10.31
N ILE A 16 -4.78 -4.20 9.51
CA ILE A 16 -4.29 -3.45 8.34
C ILE A 16 -3.25 -2.40 8.76
N ASP A 17 -3.52 -1.64 9.82
CA ASP A 17 -2.59 -0.63 10.34
C ASP A 17 -1.25 -1.26 10.76
N LEU A 18 -1.29 -2.43 11.40
CA LEU A 18 -0.09 -3.19 11.75
C LEU A 18 0.68 -3.60 10.49
N MET A 19 0.00 -4.13 9.46
CA MET A 19 0.62 -4.50 8.19
C MET A 19 1.25 -3.29 7.46
N LEU A 20 0.61 -2.12 7.51
CA LEU A 20 1.15 -0.90 6.93
C LEU A 20 2.46 -0.47 7.62
N ILE A 21 2.55 -0.61 8.94
CA ILE A 21 3.79 -0.36 9.69
C ILE A 21 4.89 -1.35 9.26
N PHE A 22 4.57 -2.63 9.09
CA PHE A 22 5.53 -3.63 8.59
C PHE A 22 6.04 -3.30 7.18
N ILE A 23 5.16 -2.82 6.29
CA ILE A 23 5.55 -2.36 4.95
C ILE A 23 6.51 -1.16 5.07
N ALA A 24 6.18 -0.17 5.89
CA ALA A 24 7.02 1.00 6.09
C ALA A 24 8.41 0.64 6.63
N VAL A 25 8.49 -0.24 7.63
CA VAL A 25 9.75 -0.76 8.18
C VAL A 25 10.52 -1.53 7.11
N GLY A 26 9.85 -2.36 6.32
CA GLY A 26 10.46 -3.13 5.24
C GLY A 26 11.10 -2.26 4.16
N VAL A 27 10.40 -1.18 3.75
CA VAL A 27 10.95 -0.18 2.82
C VAL A 27 12.19 0.46 3.42
N LEU A 28 12.14 0.93 4.67
CA LEU A 28 13.30 1.55 5.32
C LEU A 28 14.48 0.59 5.46
N ALA A 29 14.22 -0.65 5.86
CA ALA A 29 15.24 -1.69 5.98
C ALA A 29 15.92 -1.97 4.62
N SER A 30 15.14 -2.06 3.53
CA SER A 30 15.68 -2.27 2.17
C SER A 30 16.60 -1.15 1.69
N VAL A 31 16.38 0.08 2.17
CA VAL A 31 17.20 1.24 1.82
C VAL A 31 18.51 1.26 2.63
N VAL A 32 18.43 0.87 3.91
CA VAL A 32 19.60 0.89 4.82
C VAL A 32 20.50 -0.32 4.59
N TRP A 33 19.90 -1.51 4.50
CA TRP A 33 20.58 -2.76 4.19
C TRP A 33 20.38 -3.04 2.70
N ASN A 34 21.33 -2.60 1.87
CA ASN A 34 21.43 -2.95 0.44
C ASN A 34 21.75 -4.45 0.27
N GLY A 35 20.87 -5.33 0.74
CA GLY A 35 21.04 -6.78 0.77
C GLY A 35 19.78 -7.51 0.28
N ASP A 36 19.99 -8.67 -0.33
CA ASP A 36 18.98 -9.50 -0.99
C ASP A 36 18.12 -10.28 0.03
N GLU A 37 17.49 -9.56 0.96
CA GLU A 37 16.67 -10.15 2.01
C GLU A 37 15.23 -10.36 1.51
N ASN A 38 15.04 -11.55 0.94
CA ASN A 38 13.90 -12.10 0.20
C ASN A 38 12.46 -11.66 0.55
N PHE A 39 12.19 -11.24 1.79
CA PHE A 39 10.85 -10.81 2.20
C PHE A 39 10.61 -9.31 1.94
N PHE A 40 11.48 -8.44 2.47
CA PHE A 40 11.29 -6.99 2.38
C PHE A 40 11.66 -6.46 0.99
N THR A 41 12.71 -6.98 0.36
CA THR A 41 13.08 -6.60 -1.02
C THR A 41 12.02 -7.03 -2.03
N GLY A 42 11.45 -8.22 -1.87
CA GLY A 42 10.34 -8.69 -2.70
C GLY A 42 9.06 -7.87 -2.55
N MET A 43 8.76 -7.41 -1.33
CA MET A 43 7.63 -6.51 -1.06
C MET A 43 7.83 -5.15 -1.73
N VAL A 44 9.01 -4.54 -1.58
CA VAL A 44 9.37 -3.28 -2.23
C VAL A 44 9.33 -3.42 -3.74
N GLY A 45 9.88 -4.51 -4.29
CA GLY A 45 9.85 -4.80 -5.73
C GLY A 45 8.43 -4.85 -6.30
N ARG A 46 7.47 -5.46 -5.58
CA ARG A 46 6.06 -5.48 -5.98
C ARG A 46 5.41 -4.10 -5.96
N LEU A 47 5.72 -3.27 -4.96
CA LEU A 47 5.23 -1.89 -4.88
C LEU A 47 5.81 -1.03 -6.02
N THR A 48 7.11 -1.14 -6.26
CA THR A 48 7.79 -0.42 -7.36
C THR A 48 7.26 -0.88 -8.72
N ALA A 49 6.98 -2.17 -8.91
CA ALA A 49 6.37 -2.69 -10.14
C ALA A 49 4.99 -2.08 -10.39
N LEU A 50 4.12 -2.02 -9.37
CA LEU A 50 2.81 -1.39 -9.45
C LEU A 50 2.92 0.10 -9.83
N ILE A 51 3.85 0.83 -9.21
CA ILE A 51 4.11 2.23 -9.56
C ILE A 51 4.60 2.33 -11.02
N GLY A 52 5.44 1.40 -11.44
CA GLY A 52 5.93 1.27 -12.81
C GLY A 52 4.82 1.12 -13.85
N GLU A 53 3.72 0.43 -13.53
CA GLU A 53 2.55 0.32 -14.42
C GLU A 53 1.94 1.69 -14.74
N PHE A 54 1.82 2.57 -13.73
CA PHE A 54 1.37 3.94 -13.94
C PHE A 54 2.42 4.78 -14.69
N SER A 55 3.71 4.58 -14.44
CA SER A 55 4.79 5.28 -15.13
C SER A 55 4.87 4.92 -16.62
N ASN A 56 4.66 3.65 -16.98
CA ASN A 56 4.73 3.17 -18.35
C ASN A 56 3.64 3.77 -19.25
N GLY A 57 2.50 4.18 -18.68
CA GLY A 57 1.46 4.92 -19.39
C GLY A 57 1.78 6.40 -19.63
N GLY A 58 2.94 6.89 -19.18
CA GLY A 58 3.34 8.30 -19.30
C GLY A 58 2.32 9.25 -18.68
N PHE A 59 1.93 10.29 -19.42
CA PHE A 59 0.96 11.29 -18.95
C PHE A 59 -0.42 10.69 -18.63
N VAL A 60 -0.86 9.68 -19.39
CA VAL A 60 -2.16 9.03 -19.19
C VAL A 60 -2.18 8.24 -17.88
N GLY A 61 -1.07 7.58 -17.54
CA GLY A 61 -0.96 6.84 -16.28
C GLY A 61 -0.99 7.74 -15.05
N LEU A 62 -0.41 8.95 -15.13
CA LEU A 62 -0.51 9.95 -14.06
C LEU A 62 -1.94 10.48 -13.89
N ILE A 63 -2.67 10.71 -14.98
CA ILE A 63 -4.10 11.09 -14.93
C ILE A 63 -4.91 9.97 -14.25
N ALA A 64 -4.67 8.71 -14.61
CA ALA A 64 -5.33 7.56 -14.00
C ALA A 64 -5.07 7.51 -12.49
N LEU A 65 -3.83 7.73 -12.05
CA LEU A 65 -3.49 7.80 -10.63
C LEU A 65 -4.26 8.90 -9.88
N VAL A 66 -4.32 10.12 -10.44
CA VAL A 66 -5.06 11.24 -9.83
C VAL A 66 -6.55 10.93 -9.70
N ILE A 67 -7.15 10.27 -10.70
CA ILE A 67 -8.56 9.85 -10.65
C ILE A 67 -8.77 8.83 -9.53
N VAL A 68 -7.92 7.81 -9.42
CA VAL A 68 -8.00 6.79 -8.38
C VAL A 68 -7.88 7.42 -6.98
N LEU A 69 -6.89 8.31 -6.78
CA LEU A 69 -6.69 9.01 -5.52
C LEU A 69 -7.89 9.91 -5.16
N SER A 70 -8.46 10.61 -6.15
CA SER A 70 -9.65 11.46 -5.98
C SER A 70 -10.88 10.64 -5.54
N LEU A 71 -11.09 9.47 -6.13
CA LEU A 71 -12.17 8.56 -5.74
C LEU A 71 -11.98 8.01 -4.32
N PHE A 72 -10.74 7.69 -3.93
CA PHE A 72 -10.45 7.15 -2.60
C PHE A 72 -10.60 8.21 -1.51
N SER A 73 -10.11 9.43 -1.75
CA SER A 73 -10.25 10.57 -0.83
C SER A 73 -11.72 10.90 -0.55
N ARG A 74 -12.57 10.88 -1.58
CA ARG A 74 -14.03 11.10 -1.44
C ARG A 74 -14.76 10.03 -0.62
N ARG A 75 -14.20 8.83 -0.46
CA ARG A 75 -14.79 7.76 0.35
C ARG A 75 -14.43 7.88 1.84
N THR A 76 -13.37 8.63 2.14
CA THR A 76 -12.83 8.79 3.50
C THR A 76 -13.35 10.06 4.18
N ALA A 77 -13.99 10.97 3.41
CA ALA A 77 -14.78 12.11 3.88
C ALA A 77 -16.26 11.72 4.02
#